data_AF-X1SC44-F1
#
_entry.id   AF-X1SC44-F1
#
_cell.length_a   1.000
_cell.length_b   1.000
_cell.length_c   1.000
_cell.angle_alpha   90.00
_cell.angle_beta   90.00
_cell.angle_gamma   90.00
#
_symmetry.space_group_name_H-M   'P 1'
#
loop_
_entity.id
_entity.type
_entity.pdbx_description
1 polymer ?
#
loop_
_entity_poly.entity_id
_entity_poly.type
_entity_poly.pdbx_seq_one_letter_code
_entity_poly.pdbx_strand_id
1 'polypeptide(L)'
;MMIMPNENIKKKLKNVNQFKINENDDIVDLIQSLKDTGFNAKRLALACEIYKEMIEDKKCIKFFGLAGALVPAGMQRVIHDFVEEGFIDILVTTGASLTHDIAETLGYHHLQGEVKIDDYELHKQDLNRIYDVYLPNNVYEGIEDYVSNLDIPDENMPVSSFLKFLGDQLPDNESSILKICAKKNVP
;
A
#
# COMPACT_ATOMS: atom_id res chain seq x y z
N MET A 1 -11.40 11.74 -49.75
CA MET A 1 -10.06 12.33 -49.54
C MET A 1 -9.55 11.84 -48.18
N MET A 2 -8.44 11.10 -48.15
CA MET A 2 -7.90 10.56 -46.88
C MET A 2 -7.11 11.68 -46.20
N ILE A 3 -7.62 12.19 -45.08
CA ILE A 3 -6.95 13.24 -44.31
C ILE A 3 -5.78 12.58 -43.59
N MET A 4 -4.56 12.98 -43.94
CA MET A 4 -3.34 12.50 -43.29
C MET A 4 -2.96 13.41 -42.12
N PRO A 5 -2.32 12.88 -41.07
CA PRO A 5 -1.80 13.69 -39.98
C PRO A 5 -0.75 14.68 -40.49
N ASN A 6 -0.72 15.89 -39.94
CA ASN A 6 0.34 16.86 -40.24
C ASN A 6 1.69 16.42 -39.62
N GLU A 7 2.78 17.05 -40.04
CA GLU A 7 4.15 16.69 -39.60
C GLU A 7 4.36 16.80 -38.08
N ASN A 8 3.69 17.74 -37.41
CA ASN A 8 3.75 17.85 -35.94
C ASN A 8 3.09 16.66 -35.25
N ILE A 9 1.98 16.14 -35.80
CA ILE A 9 1.31 14.97 -35.26
C ILE A 9 2.13 13.72 -35.56
N LYS A 10 2.63 13.54 -36.80
CA LYS A 10 3.43 12.37 -37.19
C LYS A 10 4.63 12.15 -36.26
N LYS A 11 5.34 13.21 -35.86
CA LYS A 11 6.47 13.14 -34.93
C LYS A 11 6.11 12.59 -33.54
N LYS A 12 4.84 12.65 -33.15
CA LYS A 12 4.34 12.15 -31.85
C LYS A 12 3.76 10.73 -31.95
N LEU A 13 3.50 10.23 -33.17
CA LEU A 13 2.95 8.90 -33.37
C LEU A 13 4.06 7.86 -33.25
N LYS A 14 3.79 6.82 -32.46
CA LYS A 14 4.60 5.61 -32.39
C LYS A 14 3.67 4.43 -32.68
N ASN A 15 4.22 3.38 -33.27
CA ASN A 15 3.48 2.13 -33.42
C ASN A 15 3.17 1.55 -32.05
N VAL A 16 1.98 0.97 -31.92
CA VAL A 16 1.67 0.10 -30.79
C VAL A 16 2.29 -1.26 -31.11
N ASN A 17 3.15 -1.74 -30.23
CA ASN A 17 3.80 -3.03 -30.41
C ASN A 17 2.97 -4.12 -29.73
N GLN A 18 2.83 -5.27 -30.40
CA GLN A 18 2.28 -6.47 -29.78
C GLN A 18 3.36 -7.07 -28.88
N PHE A 19 3.10 -7.15 -27.57
CA PHE A 19 4.04 -7.80 -26.66
C PHE A 19 3.94 -9.32 -26.82
N LYS A 20 5.07 -10.02 -26.62
CA LYS A 20 5.17 -11.49 -26.70
C LYS A 20 5.94 -11.96 -25.48
N ILE A 21 5.38 -12.93 -24.76
CA ILE A 21 6.04 -13.61 -23.64
C ILE A 21 6.81 -14.82 -24.18
N ASN A 22 8.06 -14.96 -23.75
CA ASN A 22 8.93 -16.10 -24.03
C ASN A 22 9.23 -16.86 -22.72
N GLU A 23 9.70 -18.10 -22.85
CA GLU A 23 9.97 -18.99 -21.71
C GLU A 23 10.99 -18.43 -20.71
N ASN A 24 11.89 -17.55 -21.16
CA ASN A 24 12.95 -16.98 -20.34
C ASN A 24 12.63 -15.57 -19.82
N ASP A 25 11.46 -15.01 -20.13
CA ASP A 25 11.12 -13.66 -19.67
C ASP A 25 10.77 -13.69 -18.18
N ASP A 26 11.38 -12.80 -17.39
CA ASP A 26 10.99 -12.59 -16.00
C ASP A 26 9.91 -11.51 -15.84
N ILE A 27 9.52 -11.21 -14.60
CA ILE A 27 8.49 -10.18 -14.33
C ILE A 27 8.94 -8.78 -14.75
N VAL A 28 10.23 -8.48 -14.68
CA VAL A 28 10.80 -7.20 -15.07
C VAL A 28 10.74 -7.07 -16.60
N ASP A 29 11.15 -8.11 -17.32
CA ASP A 29 11.04 -8.18 -18.78
C ASP A 29 9.60 -7.99 -19.25
N LEU A 30 8.66 -8.68 -18.59
CA LEU A 30 7.23 -8.54 -18.86
C LEU A 30 6.77 -7.09 -18.71
N ILE A 31 7.03 -6.46 -17.55
CA ILE A 31 6.59 -5.09 -17.28
C ILE A 31 7.22 -4.09 -18.26
N GLN A 32 8.52 -4.22 -18.56
CA GLN A 32 9.20 -3.36 -19.53
C GLN A 32 8.58 -3.47 -20.93
N SER A 33 8.22 -4.69 -21.36
CA SER A 33 7.59 -4.92 -22.66
C SER A 33 6.24 -4.19 -22.83
N LEU A 34 5.55 -3.88 -21.73
CA LEU A 34 4.26 -3.19 -21.77
C LEU A 34 4.37 -1.70 -22.15
N LYS A 35 5.55 -1.09 -22.10
CA LYS A 35 5.76 0.36 -22.35
C LYS A 35 5.31 0.81 -23.76
N ASP A 36 5.43 -0.07 -24.74
CA ASP A 36 5.04 0.19 -26.14
C ASP A 36 3.62 -0.28 -26.47
N THR A 37 2.85 -0.71 -25.47
CA THR A 37 1.44 -1.10 -25.60
C THR A 37 0.50 0.11 -25.38
N GLY A 38 -0.81 -0.14 -25.28
CA GLY A 38 -1.83 0.88 -25.01
C GLY A 38 -2.35 0.86 -23.57
N PHE A 39 -3.06 1.93 -23.20
CA PHE A 39 -3.87 2.01 -21.97
C PHE A 39 -3.10 1.70 -20.67
N ASN A 40 -3.70 0.93 -19.76
CA ASN A 40 -3.18 0.72 -18.41
C ASN A 40 -1.90 -0.13 -18.37
N ALA A 41 -1.69 -1.02 -19.32
CA ALA A 41 -0.46 -1.81 -19.43
C ALA A 41 0.75 -0.89 -19.62
N LYS A 42 0.66 0.04 -20.57
CA LYS A 42 1.67 1.09 -20.75
C LYS A 42 1.83 1.97 -19.50
N ARG A 43 0.73 2.38 -18.87
CA ARG A 43 0.78 3.23 -17.66
C ARG A 43 1.49 2.52 -16.50
N LEU A 44 1.31 1.21 -16.34
CA LEU A 44 2.01 0.41 -15.34
C LEU A 44 3.52 0.39 -15.60
N ALA A 45 3.94 0.10 -16.84
CA ALA A 45 5.35 0.11 -17.21
C ALA A 45 6.03 1.45 -16.95
N LEU A 46 5.38 2.54 -17.37
CA LEU A 46 5.89 3.89 -17.11
C LEU A 46 5.93 4.23 -15.62
N ALA A 47 4.94 3.78 -14.82
CA ALA A 47 4.96 4.01 -13.37
C ALA A 47 6.16 3.32 -12.71
N CYS A 48 6.46 2.08 -13.10
CA CYS A 48 7.63 1.35 -12.61
C CYS A 48 8.94 2.04 -13.01
N GLU A 49 9.05 2.54 -14.26
CA GLU A 49 10.24 3.26 -14.74
C GLU A 49 10.45 4.57 -13.98
N ILE A 50 9.40 5.39 -13.83
CA ILE A 50 9.45 6.65 -13.08
C ILE A 50 9.84 6.39 -11.62
N TYR A 51 9.23 5.40 -10.97
CA TYR A 51 9.53 5.12 -9.57
C TYR A 51 10.95 4.56 -9.38
N LYS A 52 11.44 3.75 -10.33
CA LYS A 52 12.84 3.31 -10.35
C LYS A 52 13.79 4.50 -10.46
N GLU A 53 13.53 5.45 -11.35
CA GLU A 53 14.33 6.68 -11.47
C GLU A 53 14.33 7.48 -10.16
N MET A 54 13.18 7.57 -9.46
CA MET A 54 13.08 8.22 -8.15
C MET A 54 13.91 7.51 -7.07
N ILE A 55 13.96 6.17 -7.07
CA ILE A 55 14.76 5.38 -6.13
C ILE A 55 16.27 5.56 -6.41
N GLU A 56 16.67 5.59 -7.68
CA GLU A 56 18.07 5.73 -8.08
C GLU A 56 18.63 7.15 -7.85
N ASP A 57 17.78 8.18 -7.89
CA ASP A 57 18.17 9.55 -7.57
C ASP A 57 18.23 9.80 -6.04
N LYS A 58 19.45 9.81 -5.50
CA LYS A 58 19.73 10.09 -4.08
C LYS A 58 19.28 11.47 -3.59
N LYS A 59 18.94 12.40 -4.49
CA LYS A 59 18.41 13.73 -4.13
C LYS A 59 16.88 13.75 -4.13
N CYS A 60 16.23 12.70 -4.62
CA CYS A 60 14.78 12.60 -4.67
C CYS A 60 14.23 12.20 -3.29
N ILE A 61 13.34 13.03 -2.74
CA ILE A 61 12.56 12.70 -1.55
C ILE A 61 11.24 12.04 -1.98
N LYS A 62 11.02 10.83 -1.49
CA LYS A 62 9.98 9.89 -1.89
C LYS A 62 8.82 9.95 -0.90
N PHE A 63 7.86 10.82 -1.19
CA PHE A 63 6.57 10.85 -0.49
C PHE A 63 5.69 9.71 -1.01
N PHE A 64 5.29 8.81 -0.13
CA PHE A 64 4.41 7.70 -0.45
C PHE A 64 3.04 7.92 0.18
N GLY A 65 2.04 8.20 -0.64
CA GLY A 65 0.65 8.36 -0.21
C GLY A 65 -0.16 7.10 -0.46
N LEU A 66 -0.77 6.53 0.58
CA LEU A 66 -1.65 5.37 0.44
C LEU A 66 -3.00 5.55 1.12
N ALA A 67 -4.04 5.05 0.47
CA ALA A 67 -5.42 5.07 0.97
C ALA A 67 -6.14 3.80 0.53
N GLY A 68 -7.27 3.52 1.19
CA GLY A 68 -8.07 2.33 0.95
C GLY A 68 -7.60 1.12 1.75
N ALA A 69 -8.23 -0.03 1.49
CA ALA A 69 -8.09 -1.24 2.28
C ALA A 69 -6.84 -2.07 1.92
N LEU A 70 -5.68 -1.43 1.73
CA LEU A 70 -4.44 -2.13 1.36
C LEU A 70 -3.97 -3.13 2.43
N VAL A 71 -4.00 -2.73 3.70
CA VAL A 71 -3.62 -3.62 4.81
C VAL A 71 -4.60 -4.80 4.93
N PRO A 72 -5.94 -4.59 5.02
CA PRO A 72 -6.91 -5.68 4.97
C PRO A 72 -6.77 -6.61 3.75
N ALA A 73 -6.39 -6.06 2.59
CA ALA A 73 -6.19 -6.81 1.35
C ALA A 73 -4.82 -7.51 1.26
N GLY A 74 -4.02 -7.53 2.33
CA GLY A 74 -2.76 -8.27 2.38
C GLY A 74 -1.54 -7.54 1.78
N MET A 75 -1.62 -6.23 1.55
CA MET A 75 -0.49 -5.43 1.02
C MET A 75 0.40 -4.84 2.10
N GLN A 76 0.14 -5.14 3.37
CA GLN A 76 0.90 -4.64 4.53
C GLN A 76 2.40 -4.93 4.40
N ARG A 77 2.76 -6.16 4.04
CA ARG A 77 4.16 -6.59 3.86
C ARG A 77 4.90 -5.82 2.76
N VAL A 78 4.21 -5.49 1.67
CA VAL A 78 4.80 -4.68 0.58
C VAL A 78 5.18 -3.30 1.11
N ILE A 79 4.31 -2.67 1.90
CA ILE A 79 4.57 -1.36 2.50
C ILE A 79 5.74 -1.46 3.49
N HIS A 80 5.73 -2.48 4.35
CA HIS A 80 6.82 -2.75 5.29
C HIS A 80 8.17 -2.85 4.57
N ASP A 81 8.27 -3.70 3.54
CA ASP A 81 9.51 -3.93 2.82
C ASP A 81 9.98 -2.67 2.07
N PHE A 82 9.05 -1.86 1.56
CA PHE A 82 9.40 -0.57 0.94
C PHE A 82 10.01 0.42 1.94
N VAL A 83 9.54 0.44 3.19
CA VAL A 83 10.15 1.26 4.25
C VAL A 83 11.51 0.67 4.66
N GLU A 84 11.60 -0.65 4.84
CA GLU A 84 12.84 -1.35 5.24
C GLU A 84 13.97 -1.10 4.22
N GLU A 85 13.66 -1.15 2.91
CA GLU A 85 14.59 -0.92 1.80
C GLU A 85 14.86 0.56 1.49
N GLY A 86 14.19 1.50 2.18
CA GLY A 86 14.37 2.94 1.96
C GLY A 86 13.76 3.48 0.67
N PHE A 87 12.75 2.79 0.13
CA PHE A 87 11.97 3.25 -1.04
C PHE A 87 10.92 4.30 -0.66
N ILE A 88 10.68 4.51 0.63
CA ILE A 88 9.79 5.52 1.19
C ILE A 88 10.58 6.38 2.16
N ASP A 89 10.61 7.70 1.94
CA ASP A 89 11.19 8.64 2.90
C ASP A 89 10.14 9.24 3.83
N ILE A 90 8.90 9.40 3.35
CA ILE A 90 7.78 9.96 4.10
C ILE A 90 6.51 9.19 3.74
N LEU A 91 5.79 8.68 4.75
CA LEU A 91 4.56 7.91 4.56
C LEU A 91 3.33 8.75 4.94
N VAL A 92 2.41 8.93 4.00
CA VAL A 92 1.14 9.60 4.25
C VAL A 92 0.01 8.60 4.06
N THR A 93 -0.73 8.32 5.12
CA THR A 93 -1.82 7.34 5.10
C THR A 93 -3.01 7.76 5.95
N THR A 94 -4.10 7.02 5.82
CA THR A 94 -5.31 7.21 6.63
C THR A 94 -5.20 6.48 7.95
N GLY A 95 -5.87 6.99 8.99
CA GLY A 95 -5.95 6.31 10.29
C GLY A 95 -6.50 4.88 10.18
N ALA A 96 -7.47 4.64 9.27
CA ALA A 96 -8.03 3.31 9.05
C ALA A 96 -6.97 2.27 8.67
N SER A 97 -6.07 2.60 7.73
CA SER A 97 -4.97 1.70 7.35
C SER A 97 -4.08 1.34 8.55
N LEU A 98 -3.83 2.31 9.44
CA LEU A 98 -3.00 2.11 10.63
C LEU A 98 -3.73 1.34 11.74
N THR A 99 -5.06 1.50 11.87
CA THR A 99 -5.86 0.64 12.77
C THR A 99 -5.75 -0.83 12.36
N HIS A 100 -5.82 -1.11 11.05
CA HIS A 100 -5.63 -2.47 10.53
C HIS A 100 -4.18 -2.97 10.68
N ASP A 101 -3.19 -2.08 10.56
CA ASP A 101 -1.79 -2.40 10.84
C ASP A 101 -1.59 -2.81 12.30
N ILE A 102 -2.18 -2.07 13.24
CA ILE A 102 -2.15 -2.39 14.68
C ILE A 102 -2.82 -3.74 14.94
N ALA A 103 -3.99 -4.01 14.35
CA ALA A 103 -4.65 -5.31 14.47
C ALA A 103 -3.72 -6.48 14.14
N GLU A 104 -3.12 -6.46 12.94
CA GLU A 104 -2.19 -7.50 12.46
C GLU A 104 -0.93 -7.56 13.33
N THR A 105 -0.44 -6.40 13.79
CA THR A 105 0.75 -6.32 14.65
C THR A 105 0.52 -6.97 16.01
N LEU A 106 -0.69 -6.83 16.57
CA LEU A 106 -1.10 -7.46 17.84
C LEU A 106 -1.43 -8.95 17.71
N GLY A 107 -1.35 -9.53 16.49
CA GLY A 107 -1.59 -10.95 16.23
C GLY A 107 -3.05 -11.29 15.93
N TYR A 108 -3.91 -10.29 15.68
CA TYR A 108 -5.21 -10.51 15.06
C TYR A 108 -5.04 -10.64 13.55
N HIS A 109 -6.06 -11.17 12.87
CA HIS A 109 -5.98 -11.38 11.42
C HIS A 109 -7.30 -11.04 10.73
N HIS A 110 -7.17 -10.46 9.54
CA HIS A 110 -8.28 -10.32 8.60
C HIS A 110 -8.65 -11.68 8.00
N LEU A 111 -9.96 -11.91 7.83
CA LEU A 111 -10.51 -13.17 7.34
C LEU A 111 -10.99 -13.01 5.90
N GLN A 112 -10.69 -13.98 5.05
CA GLN A 112 -11.27 -14.03 3.70
C GLN A 112 -12.76 -14.38 3.76
N GLY A 113 -13.54 -13.76 2.88
CA GLY A 113 -14.99 -13.90 2.81
C GLY A 113 -15.51 -13.76 1.39
N GLU A 114 -16.81 -13.50 1.28
CA GLU A 114 -17.50 -13.32 0.00
C GLU A 114 -18.25 -11.99 -0.07
N VAL A 115 -18.34 -11.38 -1.24
CA VAL A 115 -19.09 -10.13 -1.41
C VAL A 115 -20.59 -10.30 -1.10
N LYS A 116 -21.16 -11.50 -1.25
CA LYS A 116 -22.61 -11.74 -1.26
C LYS A 116 -23.22 -12.24 0.05
N ILE A 117 -22.48 -12.28 1.15
CA ILE A 117 -23.07 -12.59 2.48
C ILE A 117 -24.03 -11.45 2.89
N ASP A 118 -25.05 -11.73 3.69
CA ASP A 118 -25.94 -10.68 4.24
C ASP A 118 -25.25 -9.98 5.42
N ASP A 119 -25.22 -8.64 5.41
CA ASP A 119 -24.66 -7.84 6.49
C ASP A 119 -25.42 -8.02 7.82
N TYR A 120 -26.72 -8.37 7.77
CA TYR A 120 -27.47 -8.72 8.97
C TYR A 120 -26.94 -10.00 9.63
N GLU A 121 -26.55 -11.00 8.84
CA GLU A 121 -25.97 -12.24 9.35
C GLU A 121 -24.52 -12.04 9.81
N LEU A 122 -23.74 -11.20 9.12
CA LEU A 122 -22.41 -10.79 9.60
C LEU A 122 -22.50 -10.07 10.95
N HIS A 123 -23.46 -9.15 11.09
CA HIS A 123 -23.67 -8.40 12.32
C HIS A 123 -24.03 -9.31 13.51
N LYS A 124 -24.90 -10.31 13.31
CA LYS A 124 -25.22 -11.31 14.34
C LYS A 124 -24.02 -12.15 14.79
N GLN A 125 -22.98 -12.22 13.98
CA GLN A 125 -21.75 -12.96 14.25
C GLN A 125 -20.60 -12.03 14.66
N ASP A 126 -20.89 -10.76 14.93
CA ASP A 126 -19.90 -9.74 15.29
C ASP A 126 -18.76 -9.63 14.26
N LEU A 127 -19.09 -9.71 12.97
CA LEU A 127 -18.15 -9.57 11.86
C LEU A 127 -18.34 -8.24 11.14
N ASN A 128 -17.24 -7.48 11.01
CA ASN A 128 -17.20 -6.23 10.28
C ASN A 128 -16.68 -6.48 8.85
N ARG A 129 -17.37 -5.93 7.85
CA ARG A 129 -17.03 -6.15 6.43
C ARG A 129 -16.12 -5.08 5.84
N ILE A 130 -15.15 -5.54 5.06
CA ILE A 130 -14.26 -4.79 4.18
C ILE A 130 -14.31 -5.46 2.79
N TYR A 131 -15.35 -5.17 2.01
CA TYR A 131 -15.64 -5.84 0.73
C TYR A 131 -15.79 -7.38 0.85
N ASP A 132 -14.79 -8.14 0.45
CA ASP A 132 -14.71 -9.61 0.55
C ASP A 132 -13.73 -10.07 1.66
N VAL A 133 -13.34 -9.15 2.54
CA VAL A 133 -12.54 -9.41 3.74
C VAL A 133 -13.35 -9.03 4.97
N TYR A 134 -13.23 -9.78 6.05
CA TYR A 134 -13.94 -9.54 7.31
C TYR A 134 -12.98 -9.39 8.49
N LEU A 135 -13.42 -8.68 9.53
CA LEU A 135 -12.69 -8.54 10.79
C LEU A 135 -13.65 -8.70 11.98
N PRO A 136 -13.40 -9.66 12.89
CA PRO A 136 -14.21 -9.80 14.10
C PRO A 136 -14.21 -8.56 14.98
N ASN A 137 -15.33 -8.26 15.64
CA ASN A 137 -15.50 -7.03 16.41
C ASN A 137 -14.57 -6.95 17.63
N ASN A 138 -14.30 -8.08 18.27
CA ASN A 138 -13.38 -8.19 19.39
C ASN A 138 -11.93 -7.79 19.05
N VAL A 139 -11.57 -7.70 17.77
CA VAL A 139 -10.29 -7.14 17.34
C VAL A 139 -10.20 -5.65 17.70
N TYR A 140 -11.28 -4.89 17.49
CA TYR A 140 -11.32 -3.47 17.83
C TYR A 140 -11.26 -3.24 19.34
N GLU A 141 -11.94 -4.09 20.11
CA GLU A 141 -11.85 -4.11 21.57
C GLU A 141 -10.40 -4.37 22.01
N GLY A 142 -9.73 -5.34 21.38
CA GLY A 142 -8.32 -5.64 21.66
C GLY A 142 -7.36 -4.49 21.33
N ILE A 143 -7.64 -3.71 20.27
CA ILE A 143 -6.88 -2.50 19.96
C ILE A 143 -7.13 -1.43 21.02
N GLU A 144 -8.38 -1.21 21.40
CA GLU A 144 -8.75 -0.24 22.44
C GLU A 144 -8.10 -0.59 23.78
N ASP A 145 -8.17 -1.85 24.21
CA ASP A 145 -7.50 -2.35 25.40
C ASP A 145 -5.99 -2.11 25.34
N TYR A 146 -5.36 -2.38 24.20
CA TYR A 146 -3.92 -2.14 24.05
C TYR A 146 -3.57 -0.65 24.15
N VAL A 147 -4.25 0.22 23.38
CA VAL A 147 -3.93 1.65 23.30
C VAL A 147 -4.27 2.37 24.61
N SER A 148 -5.37 2.02 25.27
CA SER A 148 -5.80 2.65 26.54
C SER A 148 -4.86 2.37 27.71
N ASN A 149 -4.05 1.31 27.63
CA ASN A 149 -3.04 0.98 28.63
C ASN A 149 -1.67 1.63 28.36
N LEU A 150 -1.52 2.42 27.29
CA LEU A 150 -0.27 3.12 27.00
C LEU A 150 -0.18 4.43 27.78
N ASP A 151 0.98 4.66 28.40
CA ASP A 151 1.30 5.95 29.04
C ASP A 151 1.67 6.98 27.95
N ILE A 152 0.66 7.62 27.36
CA ILE A 152 0.85 8.63 26.31
C ILE A 152 1.59 9.85 26.89
N PRO A 153 2.77 10.23 26.35
CA PRO A 153 3.61 11.22 27.01
C PRO A 153 3.12 12.67 26.89
N ASP A 154 2.35 13.00 25.84
CA ASP A 154 1.75 14.33 25.64
C ASP A 154 0.52 14.23 24.72
N GLU A 155 -0.65 14.60 25.21
CA GLU A 155 -1.91 14.56 24.44
C GLU A 155 -1.97 15.63 23.33
N ASN A 156 -1.07 16.60 23.33
CA ASN A 156 -1.01 17.66 22.30
C ASN A 156 0.08 17.42 21.26
N MET A 157 0.77 16.27 21.29
CA MET A 157 1.84 16.00 20.35
C MET A 157 1.33 15.93 18.90
N PRO A 158 2.18 16.26 17.90
CA PRO A 158 1.85 16.06 16.51
C PRO A 158 1.51 14.60 16.23
N VAL A 159 0.57 14.36 15.29
CA VAL A 159 0.13 13.00 14.92
C VAL A 159 1.31 12.12 14.52
N SER A 160 2.30 12.62 13.77
CA SER A 160 3.48 11.84 13.40
C SER A 160 4.33 11.40 14.61
N SER A 161 4.44 12.25 15.65
CA SER A 161 5.11 11.87 16.90
C SER A 161 4.33 10.79 17.65
N PHE A 162 2.99 10.89 17.66
CA PHE A 162 2.12 9.88 18.27
C PHE A 162 2.23 8.54 17.53
N LEU A 163 2.20 8.54 16.20
CA LEU A 163 2.36 7.33 15.39
C LEU A 163 3.74 6.68 15.59
N LYS A 164 4.80 7.49 15.68
CA LYS A 164 6.13 6.98 16.02
C LYS A 164 6.13 6.33 17.41
N PHE A 165 5.56 6.99 18.41
CA PHE A 165 5.42 6.44 19.76
C PHE A 165 4.66 5.10 19.73
N LEU A 166 3.53 5.02 19.03
CA LEU A 166 2.81 3.75 18.88
C LEU A 166 3.69 2.67 18.25
N GLY A 167 4.42 2.99 17.18
CA GLY A 167 5.37 2.06 16.55
C GLY A 167 6.45 1.53 17.50
N ASP A 168 6.95 2.38 18.41
CA ASP A 168 7.92 2.00 19.43
C ASP A 168 7.31 1.11 20.53
N GLN A 169 6.01 1.25 20.85
CA GLN A 169 5.33 0.44 21.87
C GLN A 169 4.87 -0.93 21.35
N LEU A 170 4.52 -1.02 20.06
CA LEU A 170 3.96 -2.23 19.46
C LEU A 170 4.92 -3.44 19.61
N PRO A 171 4.39 -4.67 19.75
CA PRO A 171 5.21 -5.88 19.78
C PRO A 171 5.97 -6.08 18.45
N ASP A 172 6.98 -6.95 18.45
CA ASP A 172 7.68 -7.28 17.20
C ASP A 172 6.75 -8.06 16.26
N ASN A 173 6.73 -7.65 14.99
CA ASN A 173 5.96 -8.27 13.92
C ASN A 173 6.69 -8.03 12.59
N GLU A 174 6.73 -9.05 11.73
CA GLU A 174 7.52 -9.03 10.48
C GLU A 174 6.95 -8.12 9.37
N SER A 175 5.74 -7.59 9.55
CA SER A 175 5.04 -6.77 8.55
C SER A 175 4.49 -5.46 9.12
N SER A 176 4.73 -5.14 10.40
CA SER A 176 4.17 -3.93 11.04
C SER A 176 4.72 -2.65 10.41
N ILE A 177 3.84 -1.83 9.84
CA ILE A 177 4.15 -0.56 9.17
C ILE A 177 4.59 0.47 10.21
N LEU A 178 3.80 0.66 11.29
CA LEU A 178 4.14 1.64 12.33
C LEU A 178 5.50 1.34 12.95
N LYS A 179 5.77 0.05 13.22
CA LYS A 179 7.02 -0.36 13.85
C LYS A 179 8.24 -0.13 12.96
N ILE A 180 8.15 -0.51 11.67
CA ILE A 180 9.27 -0.28 10.75
C ILE A 180 9.50 1.21 10.49
N CYS A 181 8.43 2.01 10.38
CA CYS A 181 8.52 3.47 10.27
C CYS A 181 9.23 4.09 11.49
N ALA A 182 8.85 3.69 12.71
CA ALA A 182 9.50 4.17 13.92
C ALA A 182 10.99 3.81 13.96
N LYS A 183 11.31 2.54 13.66
CA LYS A 183 12.70 2.02 13.60
C LYS A 183 13.56 2.73 12.55
N LYS A 184 13.01 3.03 11.37
CA LYS A 184 13.72 3.68 10.25
C LYS A 184 13.65 5.20 10.30
N ASN A 185 12.94 5.78 11.27
CA ASN A 185 12.65 7.21 11.37
C ASN A 185 11.95 7.77 10.12
N VAL A 186 11.05 7.00 9.52
CA VAL A 186 10.15 7.46 8.45
C VAL A 186 8.91 8.08 9.11
N PRO A 187 8.68 9.40 8.94
CA PRO A 187 7.54 10.08 9.53
C PRO A 187 6.22 9.84 8.77
#